data_AF-A0A803M9F9-F1
#
_entry.id   AF-A0A803M9F9-F1
#
_cell.length_a   1.000
_cell.length_b   1.000
_cell.length_c   1.000
_cell.angle_alpha   90.00
_cell.angle_beta   90.00
_cell.angle_gamma   90.00
#
_symmetry.space_group_name_H-M   'P 1'
#
loop_
_entity.id
_entity.type
_entity.pdbx_description
1 polymer ?
#
loop_
_entity_poly.entity_id
_entity_poly.type
_entity_poly.pdbx_seq_one_letter_code
_entity_poly.pdbx_strand_id
1 'polypeptide(L)'
;MYDVGEFLGGFVELDDEDPLGWSEFVQLNINVDIRKPLCRGFKLATSTTSSKWIDMKYERLADFCFFCGTLNHTDRDCHSKELARFEDEELVFQNGPWIRATPRKHAKYNPNERDKERKWRETLSAYSFAKLKGFDDPGVIKLGPSGAA
;
A
#
# COMPACT_ATOMS: atom_id res chain seq x y z
N MET A 1 -2.23 9.58 2.88
CA MET A 1 -2.46 8.68 1.73
C MET A 1 -2.57 9.43 0.41
N TYR A 2 -3.29 10.56 0.36
CA TYR A 2 -3.29 11.46 -0.81
C TYR A 2 -1.89 11.81 -1.33
N ASP A 3 -1.00 12.30 -0.46
CA ASP A 3 0.36 12.69 -0.85
C ASP A 3 1.19 11.53 -1.44
N VAL A 4 0.95 10.31 -0.94
CA VAL A 4 1.57 9.09 -1.47
C VAL A 4 1.05 8.79 -2.87
N GLY A 5 -0.26 8.91 -3.10
CA GLY A 5 -0.84 8.71 -4.43
C GLY A 5 -0.37 9.76 -5.44
N GLU A 6 -0.29 11.03 -5.05
CA GLU A 6 0.27 12.10 -5.88
C GLU A 6 1.73 11.83 -6.24
N PHE A 7 2.55 11.46 -5.25
CA PHE A 7 3.96 11.09 -5.47
C PHE A 7 4.12 9.95 -6.48
N LEU A 8 3.22 8.95 -6.45
CA LEU A 8 3.32 7.76 -7.28
C LEU A 8 2.85 7.94 -8.73
N GLY A 9 2.08 8.99 -9.03
CA GLY A 9 1.62 9.24 -10.39
C GLY A 9 0.31 10.03 -10.53
N GLY A 10 -0.27 10.49 -9.42
CA GLY A 10 -1.50 11.27 -9.38
C GLY A 10 -2.61 10.47 -8.71
N PHE A 11 -3.04 10.94 -7.54
CA PHE A 11 -4.03 10.24 -6.74
C PHE A 11 -5.40 10.27 -7.43
N VAL A 12 -6.08 9.13 -7.48
CA VAL A 12 -7.47 9.06 -7.95
C VAL A 12 -8.39 8.79 -6.76
N GLU A 13 -8.17 7.69 -6.06
CA GLU A 13 -9.05 7.25 -4.98
C GLU A 13 -8.31 6.34 -3.99
N LEU A 14 -8.74 6.35 -2.73
CA LEU A 14 -8.35 5.39 -1.71
C LEU A 14 -9.46 4.34 -1.60
N ASP A 15 -9.09 3.07 -1.66
CA ASP A 15 -10.05 1.99 -1.48
C ASP A 15 -10.66 2.02 -0.06
N ASP A 16 -11.99 1.99 0.02
CA ASP A 16 -12.77 2.09 1.25
C ASP A 16 -13.35 0.74 1.72
N GLU A 17 -13.00 -0.37 1.04
CA GLU A 17 -13.46 -1.71 1.43
C GLU A 17 -12.97 -2.13 2.82
N ASP A 18 -11.81 -1.65 3.26
CA ASP A 18 -11.27 -1.86 4.61
C ASP A 18 -11.05 -0.51 5.32
N PRO A 19 -12.13 0.10 5.80
CA PRO A 19 -12.08 1.46 6.30
C PRO A 19 -11.29 1.55 7.62
N LEU A 20 -11.10 0.45 8.35
CA LEU A 20 -10.32 0.40 9.57
C LEU A 20 -8.84 0.06 9.36
N GLY A 21 -8.42 -0.33 8.15
CA GLY A 21 -7.03 -0.65 7.83
C GLY A 21 -6.52 -1.92 8.52
N TRP A 22 -7.37 -2.93 8.65
CA TRP A 22 -7.01 -4.25 9.23
C TRP A 22 -6.29 -5.15 8.23
N SER A 23 -6.38 -4.79 6.95
CA SER A 23 -5.64 -5.39 5.86
C SER A 23 -4.14 -5.16 6.01
N GLU A 24 -3.38 -6.14 5.56
CA GLU A 24 -1.91 -6.07 5.56
C GLU A 24 -1.36 -5.06 4.53
N PHE A 25 -2.21 -4.50 3.67
CA PHE A 25 -1.84 -3.62 2.58
C PHE A 25 -2.93 -2.57 2.35
N VAL A 26 -2.51 -1.35 1.99
CA VAL A 26 -3.45 -0.31 1.56
C VAL A 26 -3.52 -0.27 0.05
N GLN A 27 -4.73 -0.12 -0.48
CA GLN A 27 -4.96 -0.03 -1.92
C GLN A 27 -5.34 1.38 -2.33
N LEU A 28 -4.72 1.83 -3.41
CA LEU A 28 -4.84 3.17 -3.95
C LEU A 28 -5.04 3.06 -5.46
N ASN A 29 -6.03 3.76 -5.98
CA ASN A 29 -6.16 4.00 -7.40
C ASN A 29 -5.32 5.25 -7.73
N ILE A 30 -4.39 5.09 -8.66
CA ILE A 30 -3.50 6.16 -9.12
C ILE A 30 -3.43 6.16 -10.64
N ASN A 31 -3.10 7.32 -11.21
CA ASN A 31 -2.67 7.39 -12.60
C ASN A 31 -1.23 6.86 -12.71
N VAL A 32 -0.94 6.07 -13.74
CA VAL A 32 0.39 5.50 -13.98
C VAL A 32 0.84 5.87 -15.39
N ASP A 33 2.02 6.47 -15.53
CA ASP A 33 2.64 6.73 -16.84
C ASP A 33 3.24 5.42 -17.39
N ILE A 34 2.54 4.80 -18.34
CA ILE A 34 2.91 3.53 -18.96
C ILE A 34 4.27 3.54 -19.70
N ARG A 35 4.78 4.74 -20.00
CA ARG A 35 6.07 4.93 -20.69
C ARG A 35 7.25 4.83 -19.73
N LYS A 36 7.00 4.89 -18.42
CA LYS A 36 8.01 4.78 -17.38
C LYS A 36 8.01 3.37 -16.80
N PRO A 37 9.16 2.91 -16.26
CA PRO A 37 9.21 1.68 -15.49
C PRO A 37 8.24 1.74 -14.31
N LEU A 38 7.59 0.62 -14.02
CA LEU A 38 6.74 0.47 -12.84
C LEU A 38 7.55 0.72 -11.55
N CYS A 39 6.93 1.43 -10.61
CA CYS A 39 7.49 1.62 -9.28
C CYS A 39 7.40 0.31 -8.51
N ARG A 40 8.55 -0.23 -8.07
CA ARG A 40 8.61 -1.49 -7.32
C ARG A 40 8.39 -1.31 -5.83
N GLY A 41 8.64 -0.09 -5.35
CA GLY A 41 8.56 0.27 -3.95
C GLY A 41 9.24 1.60 -3.70
N PHE A 42 9.02 2.14 -2.50
CA PHE A 42 9.59 3.41 -2.08
C PHE A 42 9.90 3.41 -0.60
N LYS A 43 10.79 4.31 -0.17
CA LYS A 43 11.06 4.55 1.26
C LYS A 43 10.04 5.54 1.81
N LEU A 44 9.29 5.13 2.80
CA LEU A 44 8.40 5.98 3.57
C LEU A 44 9.08 6.38 4.88
N ALA A 45 9.25 7.68 5.12
CA ALA A 45 9.75 8.17 6.40
C ALA A 45 8.68 7.97 7.47
N THR A 46 9.04 7.28 8.56
CA THR A 46 8.14 7.01 9.70
C THR A 46 8.48 7.90 10.90
N SER A 47 9.70 8.42 10.96
CA SER A 47 10.15 9.46 11.89
C SER A 47 11.33 10.22 11.30
N THR A 48 11.86 11.22 12.00
CA THR A 48 13.05 11.98 11.58
C THR A 48 14.28 11.09 11.33
N THR A 49 14.36 9.93 12.00
CA THR A 49 15.52 9.03 11.93
C THR A 49 15.21 7.66 11.35
N SER A 50 13.93 7.35 11.10
CA SER A 50 13.51 6.04 10.63
C SER A 50 12.70 6.12 9.34
N SER A 51 12.98 5.18 8.43
CA SER A 51 12.20 4.97 7.22
C SER A 51 11.96 3.48 7.02
N LYS A 52 10.85 3.15 6.37
CA LYS A 52 10.48 1.79 6.02
C LYS A 52 10.39 1.67 4.51
N TRP A 53 10.91 0.60 3.95
CA TRP A 53 10.67 0.25 2.55
C TRP A 53 9.24 -0.28 2.42
N ILE A 54 8.49 0.26 1.47
CA ILE A 54 7.13 -0.16 1.14
C ILE A 54 7.17 -0.79 -0.24
N ASP A 55 6.84 -2.08 -0.31
CA ASP A 55 6.70 -2.79 -1.58
C ASP A 55 5.41 -2.36 -2.28
N MET A 56 5.49 -2.23 -3.60
CA MET A 56 4.33 -1.92 -4.43
C MET A 56 3.89 -3.14 -5.21
N LYS A 57 2.57 -3.31 -5.28
CA LYS A 57 1.92 -4.30 -6.12
C LYS A 57 0.80 -3.66 -6.91
N TYR A 58 0.60 -4.16 -8.14
CA TYR A 58 -0.37 -3.64 -9.07
C TYR A 58 -1.51 -4.64 -9.29
N GLU A 59 -2.74 -4.17 -9.15
CA GLU A 59 -3.92 -4.90 -9.60
C GLU A 59 -4.14 -4.70 -11.09
N ARG A 60 -4.74 -5.71 -11.76
CA ARG A 60 -5.08 -5.65 -13.20
C ARG A 60 -3.90 -5.27 -14.10
N LEU A 61 -2.68 -5.64 -13.70
CA LEU A 61 -1.47 -5.34 -14.45
C LEU A 61 -1.41 -6.18 -15.72
N ALA A 62 -1.33 -5.51 -16.87
CA ALA A 62 -1.09 -6.15 -18.16
C ALA A 62 0.31 -6.79 -18.23
N ASP A 63 0.62 -7.41 -19.37
CA ASP A 63 1.98 -7.90 -19.60
C ASP A 63 2.94 -6.72 -19.72
N PHE A 64 4.11 -6.87 -19.11
CA PHE A 64 5.13 -5.84 -19.01
C PHE A 64 6.52 -6.47 -19.10
N CYS A 65 7.51 -5.64 -19.39
CA CYS A 65 8.88 -6.11 -19.54
C CYS A 65 9.51 -6.37 -18.17
N PHE A 66 9.90 -7.62 -17.87
CA PHE A 66 10.55 -7.94 -16.60
C PHE A 66 11.95 -7.34 -16.46
N PHE A 67 12.60 -7.05 -17.59
CA PHE A 67 13.92 -6.41 -17.60
C PHE A 67 13.84 -4.91 -17.27
N CYS A 68 13.13 -4.12 -18.08
CA CYS A 68 13.09 -2.65 -17.92
C CYS A 68 11.86 -2.12 -17.16
N GLY A 69 10.84 -2.93 -16.90
CA GLY A 69 9.68 -2.58 -16.08
C GLY A 69 8.57 -1.79 -16.79
N THR A 70 8.64 -1.55 -18.11
CA THR A 70 7.60 -0.78 -18.84
C THR A 70 6.48 -1.68 -19.41
N LEU A 71 5.27 -1.14 -19.56
CA LEU A 71 4.06 -1.87 -19.99
C LEU A 71 3.89 -2.04 -21.51
N ASN A 72 4.79 -1.50 -22.34
CA ASN A 72 4.60 -1.46 -23.79
C ASN A 72 5.14 -2.68 -24.54
N HIS A 73 5.93 -3.54 -23.89
CA HIS A 73 6.57 -4.68 -24.53
C HIS A 73 6.93 -5.76 -23.50
N THR A 74 7.27 -6.96 -23.99
CA THR A 74 7.78 -8.05 -23.16
C THR A 74 9.30 -8.01 -23.09
N ASP A 75 9.94 -8.75 -22.19
CA ASP A 75 11.39 -8.84 -22.15
C ASP A 75 12.01 -9.35 -23.45
N ARG A 76 11.26 -10.12 -24.28
CA ARG A 76 11.74 -10.64 -25.57
C ARG A 76 12.05 -9.53 -26.57
N ASP A 77 11.25 -8.47 -26.56
CA ASP A 77 11.32 -7.34 -27.50
C ASP A 77 11.95 -6.09 -26.85
N CYS A 78 12.68 -6.26 -25.75
CA CYS A 78 13.21 -5.16 -24.96
C CYS A 78 14.53 -4.64 -25.51
N HIS A 79 14.50 -3.43 -26.07
CA HIS A 79 15.71 -2.78 -26.60
C HIS A 79 16.82 -2.61 -25.54
N SER A 80 16.46 -2.21 -24.32
CA SER A 80 17.44 -2.09 -23.23
C SER A 80 18.12 -3.42 -22.87
N LYS A 81 17.39 -4.53 -22.97
CA LYS A 81 17.94 -5.88 -22.74
C LYS A 81 18.90 -6.27 -23.85
N GLU A 82 18.58 -5.94 -25.10
CA GLU A 82 19.48 -6.21 -26.23
C GLU A 82 20.76 -5.37 -26.13
N LEU A 83 20.67 -4.08 -25.76
CA LEU A 83 21.85 -3.25 -25.52
C LEU A 83 22.77 -3.82 -24.44
N ALA A 84 22.22 -4.22 -23.29
CA ALA A 84 22.99 -4.86 -22.23
C ALA A 84 23.70 -6.15 -22.71
N ARG A 85 23.09 -6.93 -23.61
CA ARG A 85 23.76 -8.08 -24.24
C ARG A 85 24.93 -7.68 -25.12
N PHE A 86 24.80 -6.62 -25.91
CA PHE A 86 25.87 -6.14 -26.77
C PHE A 86 27.06 -5.61 -25.97
N GLU A 87 26.79 -5.02 -24.80
CA GLU A 87 27.81 -4.50 -23.88
C GLU A 87 28.41 -5.58 -22.97
N ASP A 88 28.02 -6.85 -23.16
CA ASP A 88 28.43 -8.01 -22.36
C ASP A 88 28.16 -7.82 -20.84
N GLU A 89 27.08 -7.07 -20.53
CA GLU A 89 26.62 -6.86 -19.17
C GLU A 89 25.80 -8.05 -18.65
N GLU A 90 25.87 -8.29 -17.35
CA GLU A 90 25.01 -9.28 -16.70
C GLU A 90 23.53 -8.86 -16.79
N LEU A 91 22.70 -9.71 -17.38
CA LEU A 91 21.27 -9.45 -17.51
C LEU A 91 20.54 -9.65 -16.17
N VAL A 92 20.33 -8.55 -15.45
CA VAL A 92 19.55 -8.55 -14.20
C VAL A 92 18.10 -8.17 -14.46
N PHE A 93 17.19 -9.12 -14.25
CA PHE A 93 15.75 -8.88 -14.33
C PHE A 93 15.26 -8.21 -13.05
N GLN A 94 15.02 -6.91 -13.14
CA GLN A 94 14.70 -6.06 -12.02
C GLN A 94 13.28 -6.24 -11.47
N ASN A 95 12.42 -6.93 -12.22
CA ASN A 95 11.02 -7.15 -11.92
C ASN A 95 10.66 -8.63 -12.06
N GLY A 96 9.50 -9.01 -11.53
CA GLY A 96 8.98 -10.35 -11.70
C GLY A 96 7.50 -10.47 -11.34
N PRO A 97 6.97 -11.71 -11.31
CA PRO A 97 5.55 -11.97 -11.03
C PRO A 97 5.07 -11.40 -9.70
N TRP A 98 5.98 -11.21 -8.73
CA TRP A 98 5.70 -10.68 -7.40
C TRP A 98 5.16 -9.24 -7.39
N ILE A 99 5.32 -8.49 -8.49
CA ILE A 99 4.78 -7.12 -8.61
C ILE A 99 3.26 -7.14 -8.85
N ARG A 100 2.68 -8.28 -9.25
CA ARG A 100 1.23 -8.41 -9.40
C ARG A 100 0.60 -8.64 -8.03
N ALA A 101 -0.44 -7.87 -7.74
CA ALA A 101 -1.25 -8.07 -6.55
C ALA A 101 -2.06 -9.37 -6.69
N THR A 102 -2.22 -10.09 -5.57
CA THR A 102 -3.13 -11.23 -5.50
C THR A 102 -4.56 -10.69 -5.54
N PRO A 103 -5.46 -11.22 -6.39
CA PRO A 103 -6.85 -10.82 -6.37
C PRO A 103 -7.46 -11.01 -4.98
N ARG A 104 -8.28 -10.04 -4.53
CA ARG A 104 -9.00 -10.16 -3.27
C ARG A 104 -9.83 -11.44 -3.27
N LYS A 105 -9.63 -12.29 -2.27
CA LYS A 105 -10.67 -13.23 -1.88
C LYS A 105 -11.67 -12.39 -1.10
N HIS A 106 -12.86 -12.14 -1.66
CA HIS A 106 -13.93 -11.54 -0.86
C HIS A 106 -14.10 -12.40 0.39
N ALA A 107 -13.74 -11.87 1.56
CA ALA A 107 -14.10 -12.49 2.83
C ALA A 107 -15.62 -12.68 2.81
N LYS A 108 -16.13 -13.80 3.35
CA LYS A 108 -17.58 -14.07 3.35
C LYS A 108 -18.29 -12.86 3.97
N TYR A 109 -18.98 -12.11 3.12
CA TYR A 109 -19.68 -10.88 3.46
C TYR A 109 -20.66 -11.13 4.60
N ASN A 110 -20.37 -10.58 5.79
CA ASN A 110 -21.32 -10.56 6.89
C ASN A 110 -21.81 -9.11 7.09
N PRO A 111 -22.97 -8.74 6.51
CA PRO A 111 -23.47 -7.36 6.57
C PRO A 111 -23.64 -6.85 8.01
N ASN A 112 -23.89 -7.77 8.96
CA ASN A 112 -24.14 -7.44 10.35
C ASN A 112 -22.87 -7.05 11.12
N GLU A 113 -21.69 -7.52 10.69
CA GLU A 113 -20.41 -7.10 11.28
C GLU A 113 -20.01 -5.72 10.79
N ARG A 114 -20.19 -5.45 9.49
CA ARG A 114 -19.88 -4.16 8.86
C ARG A 114 -20.79 -3.03 9.37
N ASP A 115 -22.05 -3.33 9.67
CA ASP A 115 -22.98 -2.37 10.30
C ASP A 115 -22.59 -2.03 11.74
N LYS A 116 -22.15 -3.05 12.52
CA LYS A 116 -21.61 -2.83 13.87
C LYS A 116 -20.36 -1.97 13.80
N GLU A 117 -19.49 -2.22 12.83
CA GLU A 117 -18.24 -1.50 12.60
C GLU A 117 -18.46 -0.04 12.20
N ARG A 118 -19.38 0.24 11.28
CA ARG A 118 -19.79 1.60 10.90
C ARG A 118 -20.29 2.37 12.11
N LYS A 119 -21.17 1.74 12.91
CA LYS A 119 -21.73 2.36 14.12
C LYS A 119 -20.65 2.61 15.18
N TRP A 120 -19.67 1.72 15.32
CA TRP A 120 -18.51 1.93 16.18
C TRP A 120 -17.65 3.13 15.74
N ARG A 121 -17.43 3.33 14.45
CA ARG A 121 -16.71 4.52 13.92
C ARG A 121 -17.46 5.82 14.15
N GLU A 122 -18.77 5.85 13.88
CA GLU A 122 -19.60 7.02 14.19
C GLU A 122 -19.51 7.37 15.67
N THR A 123 -19.53 6.34 16.53
CA THR A 123 -19.38 6.50 17.98
C THR A 123 -18.00 7.03 18.35
N LEU A 124 -16.90 6.47 17.82
CA LEU A 124 -15.53 6.92 18.11
C LEU A 124 -15.24 8.32 17.55
N SER A 125 -15.75 8.65 16.37
CA SER A 125 -15.63 9.98 15.77
C SER A 125 -16.45 11.02 16.53
N ALA A 126 -17.61 10.65 17.09
CA ALA A 126 -18.36 11.50 18.01
C ALA A 126 -17.63 11.64 19.36
N TYR A 127 -16.92 10.60 19.79
CA TYR A 127 -16.15 10.57 21.04
C TYR A 127 -14.87 11.41 20.97
N SER A 128 -14.20 11.50 19.81
CA SER A 128 -13.00 12.34 19.64
C SER A 128 -13.30 13.84 19.67
N PHE A 129 -14.54 14.25 19.39
CA PHE A 129 -15.03 15.62 19.62
C PHE A 129 -15.52 15.85 21.07
N ALA A 130 -15.91 14.79 21.76
CA ALA A 130 -16.44 14.85 23.12
C ALA A 130 -15.46 14.21 24.13
N LYS A 131 -14.51 15.03 24.59
CA LYS A 131 -13.80 14.87 25.88
C LYS A 131 -12.80 13.71 25.92
N LEU A 132 -11.52 14.02 25.69
CA LEU A 132 -10.43 13.30 26.35
C LEU A 132 -10.68 13.40 27.86
N LYS A 133 -11.23 12.34 28.45
CA LYS A 133 -11.42 12.28 29.89
C LYS A 133 -10.04 12.10 30.53
N GLY A 134 -9.72 12.99 31.46
CA GLY A 134 -8.40 13.00 32.11
C GLY A 134 -8.09 11.69 32.82
N PHE A 135 -6.80 11.51 33.16
CA PHE A 135 -6.26 10.33 33.85
C PHE A 135 -7.00 9.95 35.16
N ASP A 136 -7.81 10.85 35.70
CA ASP A 136 -8.55 10.68 36.95
C ASP A 136 -10.01 10.17 36.77
N ASP A 137 -10.46 9.84 35.55
CA ASP A 137 -11.78 9.20 35.38
C ASP A 137 -11.76 7.73 35.86
N PRO A 138 -12.62 7.35 36.83
CA PRO A 138 -12.70 5.99 37.36
C PRO A 138 -13.16 4.91 36.36
N GLY A 139 -13.63 5.28 35.17
CA GLY A 139 -14.02 4.38 34.08
C GLY A 139 -12.92 4.11 33.03
N VAL A 140 -11.71 4.66 33.19
CA VAL A 140 -10.59 4.44 32.28
C VAL A 140 -9.72 3.29 32.79
N ILE A 141 -9.56 2.25 31.95
CA ILE A 141 -8.66 1.12 32.24
C ILE A 141 -7.21 1.64 32.19
N LYS A 142 -6.60 1.79 33.36
CA LYS A 142 -5.19 2.16 33.49
C LYS A 142 -4.33 0.91 33.24
N LEU A 143 -3.69 0.84 32.08
CA LEU A 143 -2.62 -0.13 31.87
C LEU A 143 -1.46 0.27 32.80
N GLY A 144 -1.15 -0.59 33.77
CA GLY A 144 -0.03 -0.37 34.69
C GLY A 144 1.30 -0.24 33.94
N PRO A 145 2.33 0.36 34.56
CA PRO A 145 3.63 0.49 33.90
C PRO A 145 4.16 -0.89 33.50
N SER A 146 4.69 -0.98 32.26
CA SER A 146 5.39 -2.18 31.79
C SER A 146 6.50 -2.51 32.76
N GLY A 147 6.26 -3.53 33.59
CA GLY A 147 7.26 -4.08 34.49
C GLY A 147 8.41 -4.64 33.69
N ALA A 148 9.60 -4.17 34.03
CA ALA A 148 10.86 -4.80 33.71
C ALA A 148 10.85 -6.27 34.16
N ALA A 149 11.34 -7.14 33.28
CA ALA A 149 12.02 -8.39 33.60
C ALA A 149 13.03 -8.64 32.48
#